data_AF-A0ABC8QM69-F1
#
_entry.id   AF-A0ABC8QM69-F1
#
_cell.length_a   1.000
_cell.length_b   1.000
_cell.length_c   1.000
_cell.angle_alpha   90.00
_cell.angle_beta   90.00
_cell.angle_gamma   90.00
#
_symmetry.space_group_name_H-M   'P 1'
#
loop_
_entity.id
_entity.type
_entity.pdbx_description
1 polymer ?
#
loop_
_entity_poly.entity_id
_entity_poly.type
_entity_poly.pdbx_seq_one_letter_code
_entity_poly.pdbx_strand_id
1 'polypeptide(L)'
;HCLWGAMDVVPLAPQTRAMWCREMEWLLCVSDSMVELVPSIQQFPCGGTYEVMATRPWSDLYMNLPALKKLDAMLIVEGLQLGRKRSGGSRTQKFLQKGCHLSVDARKRLQQCRDCTNQILKAALAINSNVLAEMEIPNAYLETLPKLATV
;
A
#
# COMPACT_ATOMS: atom_id res chain seq x y z
N HIS A 1 -28.47 9.74 3.53
CA HIS A 1 -27.01 9.94 3.61
C HIS A 1 -26.38 9.02 4.67
N CYS A 2 -26.69 7.71 4.64
CA CYS A 2 -26.17 6.71 5.59
C CYS A 2 -26.03 5.32 4.94
N LEU A 3 -25.52 5.22 3.70
CA LEU A 3 -25.32 3.91 3.04
C LEU A 3 -23.93 3.30 3.27
N TRP A 4 -23.01 4.02 3.93
CA TRP A 4 -21.65 3.54 4.19
C TRP A 4 -21.39 3.16 5.67
N GLY A 5 -22.46 2.98 6.45
CA GLY A 5 -22.38 2.94 7.92
C GLY A 5 -22.08 1.58 8.56
N ALA A 6 -21.94 0.49 7.80
CA ALA A 6 -21.67 -0.82 8.38
C ALA A 6 -20.91 -1.70 7.40
N MET A 7 -19.67 -1.32 7.06
CA MET A 7 -18.70 -2.35 6.66
C MET A 7 -18.26 -3.06 7.93
N ASP A 8 -18.93 -4.15 8.26
CA ASP A 8 -18.47 -5.06 9.31
C ASP A 8 -17.03 -5.48 8.98
N VAL A 9 -16.14 -5.42 9.99
CA VAL A 9 -14.74 -5.83 9.83
C VAL A 9 -14.68 -7.36 9.77
N VAL A 10 -15.00 -7.90 8.61
CA VAL A 10 -14.99 -9.33 8.31
C VAL A 10 -13.64 -9.69 7.68
N PRO A 11 -12.96 -10.76 8.14
CA PRO A 11 -11.74 -11.23 7.49
C PRO A 11 -12.02 -11.56 6.02
N LEU A 12 -11.17 -11.09 5.10
CA LEU A 12 -11.31 -11.43 3.69
C LEU A 12 -11.27 -12.95 3.49
N ALA A 13 -12.14 -13.46 2.62
CA ALA A 13 -12.13 -14.86 2.22
C ALA A 13 -10.76 -15.21 1.59
N PRO A 14 -10.19 -16.40 1.89
CA PRO A 14 -8.88 -16.80 1.38
C PRO A 14 -8.76 -16.75 -0.15
N GLN A 15 -9.86 -17.06 -0.85
CA GLN A 15 -9.95 -17.00 -2.30
C GLN A 15 -9.81 -15.57 -2.86
N THR A 16 -10.46 -14.58 -2.25
CA THR A 16 -10.38 -13.17 -2.68
C THR A 16 -8.97 -12.63 -2.46
N ARG A 17 -8.33 -13.02 -1.35
CA ARG A 17 -6.93 -12.70 -1.09
C ARG A 17 -6.00 -13.28 -2.17
N ALA A 18 -6.19 -14.55 -2.53
CA ALA A 18 -5.35 -15.19 -3.54
C ALA A 18 -5.52 -14.54 -4.92
N MET A 19 -6.74 -14.17 -5.30
CA MET A 19 -7.00 -13.41 -6.52
C MET A 19 -6.31 -12.05 -6.49
N TRP A 20 -6.45 -11.30 -5.39
CA TRP A 20 -5.79 -10.00 -5.21
C TRP A 20 -4.26 -10.09 -5.33
N CYS A 21 -3.62 -11.05 -4.66
CA CYS A 21 -2.17 -11.22 -4.74
C CYS A 21 -1.71 -11.51 -6.18
N ARG A 22 -2.46 -12.33 -6.93
CA ARG A 22 -2.14 -12.66 -8.32
C ARG A 22 -2.34 -11.47 -9.26
N GLU A 23 -3.46 -10.77 -9.15
CA GLU A 23 -3.74 -9.61 -10.00
C GLU A 23 -2.73 -8.48 -9.74
N MET A 24 -2.38 -8.25 -8.47
CA MET A 24 -1.35 -7.27 -8.12
C MET A 24 0.03 -7.68 -8.63
N GLU A 25 0.39 -8.95 -8.57
CA GLU A 25 1.64 -9.44 -9.18
C GLU A 25 1.69 -9.16 -10.68
N TRP A 26 0.57 -9.38 -11.39
CA TRP A 26 0.49 -9.11 -12.83
C TRP A 26 0.61 -7.62 -13.16
N LEU A 27 -0.07 -6.76 -12.41
CA LEU A 27 0.00 -5.30 -12.58
C LEU A 27 1.41 -4.77 -12.29
N LEU A 28 2.07 -5.31 -11.27
CA LEU A 28 3.41 -4.89 -10.89
C LEU A 28 4.51 -5.45 -11.79
N CYS A 29 4.27 -6.50 -12.59
CA CYS A 29 5.29 -7.07 -13.48
C CYS A 29 5.83 -6.06 -14.51
N VAL A 30 5.01 -5.09 -14.95
CA VAL A 30 5.45 -4.04 -15.88
C VAL A 30 6.54 -3.17 -15.26
N SER A 31 6.51 -2.97 -13.94
CA SER A 31 7.47 -2.15 -13.23
C SER A 31 8.89 -2.72 -13.23
N ASP A 32 9.06 -4.03 -13.41
CA ASP A 32 10.37 -4.69 -13.50
C ASP A 32 11.12 -4.30 -14.79
N SER A 33 10.39 -3.83 -15.81
CA SER A 33 10.94 -3.38 -17.09
C SER A 33 11.16 -1.88 -17.17
N MET A 34 10.75 -1.10 -16.17
CA MET A 34 10.91 0.35 -16.13
C MET A 34 12.32 0.73 -15.66
N VAL A 35 13.26 0.80 -16.60
CA VAL A 35 14.66 1.12 -16.36
C VAL A 35 15.09 2.38 -17.11
N GLU A 36 15.93 3.19 -16.47
CA GLU A 36 16.66 4.30 -17.07
C GLU A 36 18.02 3.80 -17.57
N LEU A 37 18.47 4.29 -18.73
CA LEU A 37 19.79 3.99 -19.28
C LEU A 37 20.78 5.07 -18.81
N VAL A 38 21.69 4.68 -17.92
CA VAL A 38 22.68 5.58 -17.33
C VAL A 38 24.09 5.14 -17.77
N PRO A 39 24.95 6.06 -18.24
CA PRO A 39 26.33 5.73 -18.58
C PRO A 39 27.09 5.20 -17.34
N SER A 40 27.87 4.14 -17.52
CA SER A 40 28.61 3.48 -16.45
C SER A 40 29.97 2.99 -16.94
N ILE A 41 31.03 3.22 -16.15
CA ILE A 41 32.37 2.75 -16.47
C ILE A 41 32.52 1.30 -15.96
N GLN A 42 32.76 0.37 -16.88
CA GLN A 42 32.98 -1.04 -16.57
C GLN A 42 34.42 -1.46 -16.86
N GLN A 43 34.98 -2.30 -15.99
CA GLN A 43 36.31 -2.87 -16.15
C GLN A 43 36.20 -4.23 -16.85
N PHE A 44 36.92 -4.38 -17.95
CA PHE A 44 37.01 -5.65 -18.67
C PHE A 44 38.25 -6.44 -18.24
N PRO A 45 38.26 -7.78 -18.39
CA PRO A 45 39.38 -8.64 -17.97
C PRO A 45 40.72 -8.25 -18.59
N CYS A 46 40.69 -7.52 -19.71
CA CYS A 46 41.83 -7.01 -20.46
C CYS A 46 42.46 -5.74 -19.85
N GLY A 47 42.02 -5.28 -18.67
CA GLY A 47 42.54 -4.09 -17.98
C GLY A 47 42.06 -2.75 -18.55
N GLY A 48 41.25 -2.77 -19.61
CA GLY A 48 40.60 -1.58 -20.17
C GLY A 48 39.34 -1.21 -19.39
N THR A 49 39.13 0.09 -19.20
CA THR A 49 37.84 0.65 -18.78
C THR A 49 37.07 1.12 -20.00
N TYR A 50 35.80 0.76 -20.09
CA TYR A 50 34.92 1.21 -21.17
C TYR A 50 33.65 1.81 -20.56
N GLU A 51 33.18 2.90 -21.16
CA GLU A 51 31.88 3.47 -20.82
C GLU A 51 30.79 2.69 -21.55
N VAL A 52 29.93 2.05 -20.77
CA VAL A 52 28.83 1.22 -21.25
C VAL A 52 27.54 1.78 -20.68
N MET A 53 26.49 1.83 -21.50
CA MET A 53 25.15 2.17 -21.02
C MET A 53 24.64 1.03 -20.12
N ALA A 54 24.39 1.32 -18.86
CA ALA A 54 23.84 0.37 -17.90
C ALA A 54 22.37 0.70 -17.63
N THR A 55 21.54 -0.34 -17.52
CA THR A 55 20.15 -0.20 -17.09
C THR A 55 20.09 -0.05 -15.57
N ARG A 56 19.47 1.03 -15.08
CA ARG A 56 19.17 1.23 -13.66
C ARG A 56 17.65 1.33 -13.48
N PRO A 57 17.03 0.52 -12.60
CA PRO A 57 15.63 0.72 -12.24
C PRO A 57 15.44 2.12 -11.67
N TRP A 58 14.27 2.72 -11.92
CA TRP A 58 13.92 4.00 -11.29
C TRP A 58 14.03 3.86 -9.76
N SER A 59 14.83 4.72 -9.14
CA SER A 59 15.19 4.63 -7.72
C SER A 59 13.95 4.61 -6.82
N ASP A 60 12.96 5.45 -7.14
CA ASP A 60 11.75 5.60 -6.35
C ASP A 60 10.86 4.37 -6.49
N LEU A 61 10.78 3.81 -7.69
CA LEU A 61 10.05 2.58 -7.95
C LEU A 61 10.66 1.39 -7.20
N TYR A 62 11.98 1.26 -7.22
CA TYR A 62 12.73 0.18 -6.58
C TYR A 62 12.55 0.16 -5.05
N MET A 63 12.44 1.33 -4.41
CA MET A 63 12.25 1.44 -2.96
C MET A 63 10.77 1.40 -2.54
N ASN A 64 9.88 1.99 -3.33
CA ASN A 64 8.45 2.08 -3.00
C ASN A 64 7.71 0.75 -3.22
N LEU A 65 8.07 -0.04 -4.24
CA LEU A 65 7.40 -1.32 -4.53
C LEU A 65 7.49 -2.33 -3.37
N PRO A 66 8.66 -2.62 -2.77
CA PRO A 66 8.74 -3.49 -1.60
C PRO A 66 7.99 -2.94 -0.39
N ALA A 67 7.99 -1.61 -0.20
CA ALA A 67 7.27 -0.96 0.89
C ALA A 67 5.75 -1.15 0.74
N LEU A 68 5.21 -0.92 -0.47
CA LEU A 68 3.79 -1.11 -0.78
C LEU A 68 3.36 -2.59 -0.61
N LYS A 69 4.16 -3.55 -1.08
CA LYS A 69 3.90 -4.99 -0.86
C LYS A 69 3.84 -5.33 0.63
N LYS A 70 4.67 -4.68 1.45
CA LYS A 70 4.69 -4.88 2.90
C LYS A 70 3.47 -4.25 3.58
N LEU A 71 3.03 -3.06 3.14
CA LEU A 71 1.81 -2.42 3.62
C LEU A 71 0.56 -3.25 3.28
N ASP A 72 0.48 -3.81 2.08
CA ASP A 72 -0.60 -4.72 1.66
C ASP A 72 -0.66 -5.97 2.55
N ALA A 73 0.49 -6.62 2.78
CA ALA A 73 0.57 -7.76 3.69
C ALA A 73 0.15 -7.41 5.12
N MET A 74 0.50 -6.21 5.62
CA MET A 74 0.06 -5.73 6.93
C MET A 74 -1.45 -5.57 7.00
N LEU A 75 -2.08 -4.92 6.02
CA LEU A 75 -3.55 -4.75 5.96
C LEU A 75 -4.28 -6.09 5.97
N ILE A 76 -3.78 -7.07 5.22
CA ILE A 76 -4.37 -8.41 5.17
C ILE A 76 -4.21 -9.16 6.51
N VAL A 77 -3.10 -8.97 7.22
CA VAL A 77 -2.87 -9.59 8.53
C VAL A 77 -3.71 -8.93 9.63
N GLU A 78 -3.90 -7.61 9.59
CA GLU A 78 -4.74 -6.86 10.54
C GLU A 78 -6.19 -7.37 10.53
N GLY A 79 -6.77 -7.57 9.33
CA GLY A 79 -8.11 -8.13 9.17
C GLY A 79 -8.26 -9.56 9.72
N LEU A 80 -7.18 -10.35 9.75
CA LEU A 80 -7.17 -11.71 10.26
C LEU A 80 -7.05 -11.78 11.79
N GLN A 81 -6.39 -10.82 12.43
CA GLN A 81 -6.25 -10.84 13.90
C GLN A 81 -7.61 -10.67 14.58
N LEU A 82 -8.53 -9.87 14.02
CA LEU A 82 -9.87 -9.66 14.58
C LEU A 82 -10.71 -10.96 14.66
N GLY A 83 -10.50 -11.93 13.76
CA GLY A 83 -11.22 -13.20 13.70
C GLY A 83 -10.65 -14.36 14.54
N ARG A 84 -9.46 -14.21 15.14
CA ARG A 84 -8.75 -15.32 15.81
C ARG A 84 -8.56 -15.08 17.32
N LYS A 85 -9.64 -15.24 18.09
CA LYS A 85 -9.52 -15.72 19.48
C LYS A 85 -10.68 -16.67 19.79
N ARG A 86 -10.47 -17.97 19.53
CA ARG A 86 -11.13 -19.03 20.29
C ARG A 86 -10.54 -18.98 21.70
N SER A 87 -11.14 -18.18 22.57
CA SER A 87 -11.00 -18.41 24.00
C SER A 87 -11.82 -19.65 24.30
N GLY A 88 -11.16 -20.72 24.75
CA GLY A 88 -11.85 -21.85 25.36
C GLY A 88 -12.64 -21.33 26.55
N GLY A 89 -13.96 -21.36 26.43
CA GLY A 89 -14.91 -20.91 27.46
C GLY A 89 -16.33 -21.21 26.99
N SER A 90 -17.00 -22.08 27.73
CA SER A 90 -18.34 -22.65 27.52
C SER A 90 -19.33 -21.88 26.65
N ARG A 91 -19.82 -22.60 25.63
CA ARG A 91 -21.24 -22.74 25.22
C ARG A 91 -22.20 -21.74 25.88
N THR A 92 -22.48 -20.61 25.23
CA THR A 92 -23.83 -20.03 25.08
C THR A 92 -23.77 -18.95 24.00
N GLN A 93 -24.03 -19.34 22.75
CA GLN A 93 -24.33 -18.40 21.68
C GLN A 93 -25.76 -17.91 21.90
N LYS A 94 -25.93 -16.68 22.37
CA LYS A 94 -27.20 -15.96 22.31
C LYS A 94 -26.99 -14.65 21.56
N PHE A 95 -27.54 -14.68 20.35
CA PHE A 95 -28.20 -13.62 19.61
C PHE A 95 -27.87 -12.16 19.96
N LEU A 96 -27.52 -11.43 18.89
CA LEU A 96 -27.57 -9.98 18.74
C LEU A 96 -28.64 -9.35 19.63
N GLN A 97 -28.24 -8.76 20.76
CA GLN A 97 -29.11 -7.86 21.50
C GLN A 97 -28.30 -6.71 22.09
N LYS A 98 -28.42 -5.58 21.37
CA LYS A 98 -28.43 -4.19 21.84
C LYS A 98 -27.71 -3.91 23.17
N GLY A 99 -26.58 -3.21 23.07
CA GLY A 99 -26.07 -2.35 24.16
C GLY A 99 -24.95 -2.89 25.03
N CYS A 100 -24.21 -3.91 24.62
CA CYS A 100 -23.13 -4.45 25.46
C CYS A 100 -21.78 -3.76 25.20
N HIS A 101 -21.19 -3.22 26.27
CA HIS A 101 -19.81 -2.74 26.29
C HIS A 101 -18.89 -3.84 25.77
N LEU A 102 -18.21 -3.60 24.64
CA LEU A 102 -17.09 -4.41 24.19
C LEU A 102 -16.10 -4.58 25.36
N SER A 103 -15.63 -5.82 25.59
CA SER A 103 -14.58 -6.11 26.57
C SER A 103 -13.44 -5.10 26.43
N VAL A 104 -12.83 -4.67 27.55
CA VAL A 104 -11.68 -3.73 27.54
C VAL A 104 -10.59 -4.23 26.57
N ASP A 105 -10.37 -5.54 26.52
CA ASP A 105 -9.44 -6.18 25.58
C ASP A 105 -9.90 -6.05 24.13
N ALA A 106 -11.18 -6.24 23.84
CA ALA A 106 -11.73 -6.08 22.50
C ALA A 106 -11.63 -4.62 22.02
N ARG A 107 -11.92 -3.66 22.90
CA ARG A 107 -11.74 -2.22 22.62
C ARG A 107 -10.28 -1.87 22.37
N LYS A 108 -9.36 -2.35 23.20
CA LYS A 108 -7.91 -2.13 23.03
C LYS A 108 -7.40 -2.70 21.71
N ARG A 109 -7.90 -3.88 21.29
CA ARG A 109 -7.55 -4.50 20.01
C ARG A 109 -8.12 -3.77 18.80
N LEU A 110 -9.37 -3.33 18.86
CA LEU A 110 -9.97 -2.51 17.80
C LEU A 110 -9.24 -1.17 17.66
N GLN A 111 -8.91 -0.56 18.79
CA GLN A 111 -8.13 0.67 18.85
C GLN A 111 -6.74 0.49 18.23
N GLN A 112 -6.02 -0.58 18.59
CA GLN A 112 -4.73 -0.90 18.00
C GLN A 112 -4.81 -1.15 16.49
N CYS A 113 -5.82 -1.90 16.03
CA CYS A 113 -6.04 -2.15 14.60
C CYS A 113 -6.30 -0.83 13.86
N ARG A 114 -7.17 0.04 14.39
CA ARG A 114 -7.41 1.36 13.82
C ARG A 114 -6.13 2.19 13.72
N ASP A 115 -5.34 2.21 14.79
CA ASP A 115 -4.13 3.02 14.84
C ASP A 115 -3.04 2.49 13.89
N CYS A 116 -2.93 1.17 13.72
CA CYS A 116 -2.03 0.56 12.74
C CYS A 116 -2.51 0.77 11.29
N THR A 117 -3.79 0.58 10.99
CA THR A 117 -4.38 0.89 9.68
C THR A 117 -4.17 2.37 9.31
N ASN A 118 -4.28 3.29 10.27
CA ASN A 118 -3.96 4.70 10.06
C ASN A 118 -2.47 4.94 9.75
N GLN A 119 -1.56 4.19 10.38
CA GLN A 119 -0.14 4.28 10.04
C GLN A 119 0.13 3.76 8.63
N ILE A 120 -0.51 2.68 8.23
CA ILE A 120 -0.42 2.14 6.87
C ILE A 120 -0.94 3.17 5.85
N LEU A 121 -2.10 3.78 6.13
CA LEU A 121 -2.67 4.84 5.28
C LEU A 121 -1.71 6.03 5.15
N LYS A 122 -1.13 6.49 6.26
CA LYS A 122 -0.14 7.58 6.24
C LYS A 122 1.09 7.25 5.40
N ALA A 123 1.62 6.03 5.53
CA ALA A 123 2.76 5.58 4.75
C ALA A 123 2.42 5.52 3.25
N ALA A 124 1.26 4.97 2.88
CA ALA A 124 0.80 4.93 1.50
C ALA A 124 0.58 6.34 0.92
N LEU A 125 -0.03 7.25 1.68
CA LEU A 125 -0.22 8.65 1.27
C LEU A 125 1.11 9.36 1.06
N ALA A 126 2.10 9.12 1.92
CA ALA A 126 3.44 9.70 1.79
C ALA A 126 4.12 9.23 0.49
N ILE A 127 4.05 7.94 0.17
CA ILE A 127 4.56 7.39 -1.10
C ILE A 127 3.84 8.04 -2.29
N ASN A 128 2.51 8.07 -2.27
CA ASN A 128 1.73 8.67 -3.36
C ASN A 128 2.05 10.16 -3.55
N SER A 129 2.23 10.89 -2.45
CA SER A 129 2.59 12.31 -2.49
C SER A 129 3.98 12.53 -3.08
N ASN A 130 4.95 11.67 -2.74
CA ASN A 130 6.30 11.76 -3.27
C ASN A 130 6.31 11.51 -4.79
N VAL A 131 5.65 10.45 -5.25
CA VAL A 131 5.56 10.12 -6.67
C VAL A 131 4.89 11.26 -7.46
N LEU A 132 3.79 11.82 -6.95
CA LEU A 132 3.10 12.94 -7.61
C LEU A 132 3.95 14.21 -7.67
N ALA A 133 4.83 14.43 -6.69
CA ALA A 133 5.72 15.60 -6.66
C ALA A 133 6.86 15.50 -7.69
N GLU A 134 7.27 14.28 -8.05
CA GLU A 134 8.29 14.01 -9.07
C GLU A 134 7.73 13.98 -10.50
N MET A 135 6.41 13.88 -10.66
CA MET A 135 5.77 13.89 -11.97
C MET A 135 5.84 15.27 -12.62
N GLU A 136 6.26 15.32 -13.90
CA GLU A 136 6.21 16.54 -14.69
C GLU A 136 4.77 17.04 -14.86
N ILE A 137 4.57 18.35 -14.70
CA ILE A 137 3.27 18.99 -14.89
C ILE A 137 2.96 18.99 -16.40
N PRO A 138 1.85 18.38 -16.85
CA PRO A 138 1.52 18.34 -18.27
C PRO A 138 1.30 19.75 -18.85
N ASN A 139 1.80 19.99 -20.07
CA ASN A 139 1.66 21.30 -20.74
C ASN A 139 0.21 21.77 -20.86
N ALA A 140 -0.73 20.85 -21.04
CA ALA A 140 -2.16 21.15 -21.08
C ALA A 140 -2.65 21.87 -19.80
N TYR A 141 -2.08 21.56 -18.64
CA TYR A 141 -2.38 22.27 -17.39
C TYR A 141 -1.81 23.69 -17.43
N LEU A 142 -0.56 23.86 -17.87
CA LEU A 142 0.10 25.16 -17.98
C LEU A 142 -0.64 26.11 -18.93
N GLU A 143 -1.15 25.60 -20.05
CA GLU A 143 -1.92 26.38 -21.02
C GLU A 143 -3.25 26.88 -20.49
N THR A 144 -3.81 26.21 -19.48
CA THR A 144 -5.07 26.61 -18.82
C THR A 144 -4.87 27.54 -17.63
N LEU A 145 -3.62 27.78 -17.20
CA LEU A 145 -3.35 28.66 -16.06
C LEU A 145 -3.76 30.12 -16.36
N PRO A 146 -4.31 30.84 -15.37
CA PRO A 146 -4.62 32.26 -15.54
C PRO A 146 -3.36 33.03 -15.93
N LYS A 147 -3.43 33.81 -17.01
CA LYS A 147 -2.23 34.42 -17.62
C LYS A 147 -1.52 35.43 -16.72
N LEU A 148 -2.16 35.97 -15.69
CA LEU A 148 -1.56 36.84 -14.69
C LEU A 148 -2.33 36.68 -13.38
N ALA A 149 -1.62 36.38 -12.28
CA ALA A 149 -2.12 36.66 -10.94
C ALA A 149 -2.29 38.17 -10.86
N THR A 150 -3.50 38.65 -11.12
CA THR A 150 -3.82 40.07 -11.03
C THR A 150 -3.86 40.38 -9.53
N VAL A 151 -2.85 41.13 -9.08
CA VAL A 151 -2.64 41.62 -7.72
C VAL A 151 -3.80 42.49 -7.27
#